data_AF-A0AA96NAB6-F1
#
_entry.id   AF-A0AA96NAB6-F1
#
_cell.length_a   1.000
_cell.length_b   1.000
_cell.length_c   1.000
_cell.angle_alpha   90.00
_cell.angle_beta   90.00
_cell.angle_gamma   90.00
#
_symmetry.space_group_name_H-M   'P 1'
#
loop_
_entity.id
_entity.type
_entity.pdbx_description
1 polymer ?
#
loop_
_entity_poly.entity_id
_entity_poly.type
_entity_poly.pdbx_seq_one_letter_code
_entity_poly.pdbx_strand_id
1 'polypeptide(L)'
;MKLDNVLSELIELYSRTTPFPSNKLEFSFEELDISSSSFQGELLYYYQHVQMKGDCYFGNSNFNLILLPLHSEFTTVEHWALQDYEEFIDGKYQIFACTDSDAIIFCDVTHLMSPVYAGRPGDPNFYQLSNSLTEFFMFYIAFTKMQQTREFETSTEYFAETSILIEKYISKNSQNTAKKFLLH
;
A
#
# COMPACT_ATOMS: atom_id res chain seq x y z
N MET A 1 -0.95 9.73 -14.08
CA MET A 1 -0.30 10.66 -13.13
C MET A 1 1.13 10.17 -12.95
N LYS A 2 2.12 11.05 -12.82
CA LYS A 2 3.48 10.61 -12.47
C LYS A 2 3.53 10.28 -10.97
N LEU A 3 4.37 9.32 -10.58
CA LEU A 3 4.45 8.80 -9.21
C LEU A 3 4.82 9.88 -8.18
N ASP A 4 5.66 10.85 -8.54
CA ASP A 4 6.00 12.04 -7.74
C ASP A 4 4.75 12.78 -7.22
N ASN A 5 3.81 13.09 -8.11
CA ASN A 5 2.57 13.77 -7.76
C ASN A 5 1.68 12.92 -6.86
N VAL A 6 1.67 11.60 -7.09
CA VAL A 6 0.88 10.64 -6.29
C VAL A 6 1.43 10.59 -4.86
N LEU A 7 2.75 10.48 -4.71
CA LEU A 7 3.40 10.41 -3.40
C LEU A 7 3.28 11.74 -2.64
N SER A 8 3.45 12.87 -3.32
CA SER A 8 3.24 14.19 -2.70
C SER A 8 1.79 14.34 -2.20
N GLU A 9 0.80 13.91 -2.97
CA GLU A 9 -0.62 13.96 -2.59
C GLU A 9 -0.93 12.98 -1.44
N LEU A 10 -0.34 11.79 -1.46
CA LEU A 10 -0.44 10.79 -0.40
C LEU A 10 0.03 11.37 0.95
N ILE A 11 1.16 12.08 0.94
CA ILE A 11 1.81 12.65 2.13
C ILE A 11 1.07 13.87 2.67
N GLU A 12 0.54 14.70 1.77
CA GLU A 12 -0.36 15.80 2.16
C GLU A 12 -1.63 15.25 2.82
N LEU A 13 -2.21 14.19 2.25
CA LEU A 13 -3.39 13.53 2.79
C LEU A 13 -3.09 12.91 4.17
N TYR A 14 -1.96 12.21 4.32
CA TYR A 14 -1.49 11.66 5.60
C TYR A 14 -1.45 12.73 6.70
N SER A 15 -0.85 13.88 6.39
CA SER A 15 -0.69 15.01 7.32
C SER A 15 -2.04 15.60 7.75
N ARG A 16 -3.07 15.50 6.91
CA ARG A 16 -4.43 15.99 7.20
C ARG A 16 -5.28 14.98 7.94
N THR A 17 -5.15 13.70 7.63
CA THR A 17 -5.97 12.62 8.21
C THR A 17 -5.43 12.13 9.55
N THR A 18 -4.15 12.38 9.83
CA THR A 18 -3.45 11.88 11.02
C THR A 18 -2.87 13.05 11.81
N PRO A 19 -3.70 13.85 12.51
CA PRO A 19 -3.27 15.12 13.13
C PRO A 19 -2.25 14.97 14.27
N PHE A 20 -2.16 13.77 14.87
CA PHE A 20 -1.17 13.44 15.91
C PHE A 20 -0.42 12.17 15.52
N PRO A 21 0.41 12.20 14.47
CA PRO A 21 1.03 11.00 13.95
C PRO A 21 2.19 10.57 14.87
N SER A 22 2.29 9.28 15.15
CA SER A 22 3.41 8.71 15.91
C SER A 22 4.75 8.89 15.18
N ASN A 23 4.73 8.90 13.85
CA ASN A 23 5.90 9.08 12.98
C ASN A 23 5.58 10.05 11.84
N LYS A 24 6.58 10.77 11.34
CA LYS A 24 6.39 11.64 10.18
C LYS A 24 6.62 10.87 8.88
N LEU A 25 5.78 11.18 7.90
CA LEU A 25 5.92 10.77 6.50
C LEU A 25 6.27 12.02 5.69
N GLU A 26 7.44 12.06 5.05
CA GLU A 26 7.93 13.25 4.35
C GLU A 26 8.33 12.92 2.90
N PHE A 27 8.05 13.84 1.97
CA PHE A 27 8.47 13.72 0.58
C PHE A 27 9.75 14.51 0.34
N SER A 28 10.71 13.91 -0.34
CA SER A 28 11.94 14.57 -0.77
C SER A 28 12.07 14.49 -2.28
N PHE A 29 12.44 15.60 -2.92
CA PHE A 29 12.86 15.59 -4.33
C PHE A 29 14.30 15.08 -4.51
N GLU A 30 15.11 15.12 -3.45
CA GLU A 30 16.44 14.52 -3.43
C GLU A 30 16.31 13.03 -3.13
N GLU A 31 16.93 12.20 -3.97
CA GLU A 31 16.97 10.75 -3.79
C GLU A 31 17.78 10.40 -2.54
N LEU A 32 17.15 9.65 -1.63
CA LEU A 32 17.87 8.97 -0.57
C LEU A 32 18.74 7.85 -1.15
N ASP A 33 19.96 7.74 -0.65
CA ASP A 33 20.81 6.58 -0.92
C ASP A 33 20.25 5.38 -0.14
N ILE A 34 19.45 4.57 -0.82
CA ILE A 34 19.03 3.28 -0.31
C ILE A 34 20.05 2.25 -0.82
N SER A 35 20.88 1.74 0.09
CA SER A 35 21.97 0.81 -0.24
C SER A 35 21.47 -0.61 -0.60
N SER A 36 20.28 -0.73 -1.19
CA SER A 36 19.64 -1.99 -1.57
C SER A 36 19.76 -2.22 -3.07
N SER A 37 20.58 -3.19 -3.46
CA SER A 37 20.92 -3.47 -4.86
C SER A 37 19.83 -4.21 -5.65
N SER A 38 18.68 -4.55 -5.05
CA SER A 38 17.64 -5.39 -5.68
C SER A 38 16.38 -4.64 -6.09
N PHE A 39 16.12 -3.44 -5.58
CA PHE A 39 14.93 -2.68 -5.98
C PHE A 39 15.12 -1.97 -7.31
N GLN A 40 14.03 -1.87 -8.05
CA GLN A 40 13.94 -1.13 -9.29
C GLN A 40 12.54 -0.53 -9.44
N GLY A 41 12.39 0.41 -10.36
CA GLY A 41 11.08 0.93 -10.74
C GLY A 41 10.38 1.74 -9.65
N GLU A 42 9.05 1.60 -9.55
CA GLU A 42 8.21 2.43 -8.68
C GLU A 42 8.50 2.21 -7.19
N LEU A 43 8.82 0.99 -6.74
CA LEU A 43 9.15 0.75 -5.33
C LEU A 43 10.51 1.34 -4.93
N LEU A 44 11.52 1.26 -5.82
CA LEU A 44 12.79 1.97 -5.63
C LEU A 44 12.54 3.47 -5.47
N TYR A 45 11.78 4.05 -6.40
CA TYR A 45 11.42 5.46 -6.37
C TYR A 45 10.69 5.83 -5.06
N TYR A 46 9.75 5.00 -4.61
CA TYR A 46 9.06 5.18 -3.34
C TYR A 46 10.04 5.31 -2.17
N TYR A 47 10.96 4.35 -2.01
CA TYR A 47 11.91 4.39 -0.89
C TYR A 47 13.00 5.46 -1.03
N GLN A 48 13.31 5.93 -2.24
CA GLN A 48 14.23 7.05 -2.45
C GLN A 48 13.60 8.40 -2.08
N HIS A 49 12.28 8.55 -2.23
CA HIS A 49 11.61 9.84 -2.12
C HIS A 49 10.66 9.96 -0.91
N VAL A 50 10.33 8.86 -0.23
CA VAL A 50 9.48 8.84 0.96
C VAL A 50 10.33 8.54 2.19
N GLN A 51 10.41 9.51 3.09
CA GLN A 51 11.18 9.40 4.33
C GLN A 51 10.29 9.03 5.51
N MET A 52 10.71 8.00 6.25
CA MET A 52 9.98 7.44 7.38
C MET A 52 10.96 7.05 8.48
N LYS A 53 10.76 7.56 9.70
CA LYS A 53 11.60 7.20 10.87
C LYS A 53 11.06 6.02 11.67
N GLY A 54 9.83 5.61 11.38
CA GLY A 54 9.12 4.50 12.00
C GLY A 54 7.81 4.28 11.26
N ASP A 55 7.04 3.30 11.70
CA ASP A 55 5.81 2.91 11.04
C ASP A 55 4.76 4.04 11.07
N CYS A 56 4.18 4.34 9.90
CA CYS A 56 3.22 5.43 9.72
C CYS A 56 1.81 4.87 9.54
N TYR A 57 1.01 4.97 10.61
CA TYR A 57 -0.41 4.63 10.62
C TYR A 57 -1.21 5.65 9.82
N PHE A 58 -1.79 5.21 8.71
CA PHE A 58 -2.47 6.04 7.74
C PHE A 58 -3.81 5.42 7.35
N GLY A 59 -4.91 6.13 7.51
CA GLY A 59 -6.22 5.69 7.03
C GLY A 59 -7.31 5.91 8.06
N ASN A 60 -8.40 5.15 7.95
CA ASN A 60 -9.56 5.18 8.84
C ASN A 60 -10.09 3.76 9.08
N SER A 61 -11.27 3.65 9.70
CA SER A 61 -11.80 2.42 10.31
C SER A 61 -12.00 1.20 9.40
N ASN A 62 -11.99 1.34 8.06
CA ASN A 62 -12.39 0.24 7.18
C ASN A 62 -11.25 -0.40 6.39
N PHE A 63 -10.21 0.37 6.04
CA PHE A 63 -8.98 -0.16 5.44
C PHE A 63 -7.86 0.86 5.69
N ASN A 64 -7.17 0.67 6.80
CA ASN A 64 -6.00 1.44 7.17
C ASN A 64 -4.74 0.77 6.63
N LEU A 65 -3.77 1.59 6.29
CA LEU A 65 -2.42 1.17 5.98
C LEU A 65 -1.49 1.62 7.10
N ILE A 66 -0.64 0.72 7.54
CA ILE A 66 0.57 1.03 8.29
C ILE A 66 1.68 0.98 7.25
N LEU A 67 2.13 2.16 6.80
CA LEU A 67 3.26 2.24 5.89
C LEU A 67 4.55 1.94 6.67
N LEU A 68 5.45 1.15 6.09
CA LEU A 68 6.62 0.62 6.78
C LEU A 68 7.92 1.19 6.19
N PRO A 69 8.84 1.73 7.02
CA PRO A 69 10.21 1.95 6.62
C PRO A 69 10.85 0.66 6.08
N LEU A 70 11.78 0.79 5.14
CA LEU A 70 12.41 -0.35 4.47
C LEU A 70 12.96 -1.41 5.46
N HIS A 71 13.57 -0.97 6.55
CA HIS A 71 14.17 -1.83 7.57
C HIS A 71 13.31 -2.03 8.83
N SER A 72 11.98 -1.90 8.70
CA SER A 72 11.05 -2.23 9.79
C SER A 72 11.04 -3.74 10.06
N GLU A 73 10.80 -4.16 11.30
CA GLU A 73 10.66 -5.58 11.63
C GLU A 73 9.48 -6.23 10.87
N PHE A 74 8.46 -5.44 10.58
CA PHE A 74 7.27 -5.83 9.82
C PHE A 74 7.55 -5.98 8.31
N THR A 75 8.75 -5.69 7.81
CA THR A 75 9.12 -6.01 6.42
C THR A 75 9.77 -7.39 6.28
N THR A 76 10.03 -8.08 7.40
CA THR A 76 10.73 -9.37 7.42
C THR A 76 9.78 -10.55 7.22
N VAL A 77 10.27 -11.60 6.58
CA VAL A 77 9.49 -12.82 6.33
C VAL A 77 9.18 -13.58 7.62
N GLU A 78 10.07 -13.49 8.62
CA GLU A 78 9.93 -14.16 9.90
C GLU A 78 8.78 -13.61 10.72
N HIS A 79 8.57 -12.29 10.67
CA HIS A 79 7.47 -11.64 11.38
C HIS A 79 6.11 -12.20 10.97
N TRP A 80 5.95 -12.49 9.67
CA TRP A 80 4.68 -12.92 9.08
C TRP A 80 4.57 -14.42 8.83
N ALA A 81 5.55 -15.20 9.30
CA ALA A 81 5.65 -16.64 9.05
C ALA A 81 5.61 -17.01 7.54
N LEU A 82 6.28 -16.22 6.69
CA LEU A 82 6.29 -16.39 5.23
C LEU A 82 7.47 -17.23 4.72
N GLN A 83 8.15 -17.97 5.60
CA GLN A 83 9.38 -18.70 5.23
C GLN A 83 9.12 -19.84 4.23
N ASP A 84 7.88 -20.30 4.11
CA ASP A 84 7.47 -21.36 3.18
C ASP A 84 7.19 -20.83 1.75
N TYR A 85 7.30 -19.52 1.51
CA TYR A 85 7.04 -18.89 0.21
C TYR A 85 8.36 -18.46 -0.46
N GLU A 86 8.77 -19.21 -1.49
CA GLU A 86 10.05 -18.97 -2.19
C GLU A 86 10.19 -17.55 -2.74
N GLU A 87 9.11 -16.92 -3.21
CA GLU A 87 9.15 -15.55 -3.74
C GLU A 87 9.53 -14.51 -2.68
N PHE A 88 9.14 -14.72 -1.42
CA PHE A 88 9.55 -13.87 -0.31
C PHE A 88 11.01 -14.15 0.09
N ILE A 89 11.40 -15.42 0.17
CA ILE A 89 12.78 -15.80 0.52
C ILE A 89 13.79 -15.33 -0.52
N ASP A 90 13.45 -15.41 -1.80
CA ASP A 90 14.28 -14.95 -2.92
C ASP A 90 14.35 -13.42 -3.04
N GLY A 91 13.60 -12.67 -2.22
CA GLY A 91 13.52 -11.22 -2.28
C GLY A 91 12.80 -10.69 -3.53
N LYS A 92 11.94 -11.51 -4.17
CA LYS A 92 11.09 -11.07 -5.29
C LYS A 92 9.90 -10.25 -4.78
N TYR A 93 9.45 -10.52 -3.56
CA TYR A 93 8.40 -9.77 -2.89
C TYR A 93 8.94 -8.95 -1.73
N GLN A 94 8.55 -7.67 -1.70
CA GLN A 94 8.90 -6.74 -0.63
C GLN A 94 7.64 -6.20 0.04
N ILE A 95 7.49 -6.48 1.32
CA ILE A 95 6.43 -5.90 2.16
C ILE A 95 6.77 -4.43 2.39
N PHE A 96 5.83 -3.53 2.09
CA PHE A 96 6.00 -2.08 2.31
C PHE A 96 4.89 -1.48 3.17
N ALA A 97 3.81 -2.23 3.41
CA ALA A 97 2.75 -1.85 4.31
C ALA A 97 2.06 -3.08 4.90
N CYS A 98 1.30 -2.88 5.97
CA CYS A 98 0.33 -3.85 6.48
C CYS A 98 -0.96 -3.13 6.92
N THR A 99 -2.00 -3.86 7.29
CA THR A 99 -3.22 -3.32 7.90
C THR A 99 -3.22 -3.54 9.42
N ASP A 100 -4.16 -2.94 10.16
CA ASP A 100 -4.35 -3.26 11.59
C ASP A 100 -4.98 -4.64 11.83
N SER A 101 -5.50 -5.25 10.77
CA SER A 101 -6.05 -6.60 10.71
C SER A 101 -5.01 -7.62 10.26
N ASP A 102 -3.73 -7.28 10.38
CA ASP A 102 -2.57 -8.14 10.09
C ASP A 102 -2.50 -8.63 8.63
N ALA A 103 -3.16 -7.95 7.69
CA ALA A 103 -2.96 -8.23 6.28
C ALA A 103 -1.66 -7.58 5.78
N ILE A 104 -0.79 -8.36 5.14
CA ILE A 104 0.43 -7.86 4.52
C ILE A 104 0.12 -7.22 3.17
N ILE A 105 0.79 -6.12 2.85
CA ILE A 105 0.74 -5.45 1.55
C ILE A 105 2.16 -5.36 1.00
N PHE A 106 2.36 -5.92 -0.18
CA PHE A 106 3.70 -6.11 -0.75
C PHE A 106 3.73 -5.88 -2.25
N CYS A 107 4.92 -5.61 -2.78
CA CYS A 107 5.18 -5.39 -4.19
C CYS A 107 5.98 -6.54 -4.79
N ASP A 108 5.73 -6.82 -6.07
CA ASP A 108 6.68 -7.55 -6.92
C ASP A 108 7.81 -6.62 -7.38
N VAL A 109 9.01 -6.81 -6.84
CA VAL A 109 10.17 -5.97 -7.12
C VAL A 109 10.85 -6.33 -8.45
N THR A 110 10.50 -7.48 -9.03
CA THR A 110 11.02 -7.92 -10.33
C THR A 110 10.40 -7.17 -11.50
N HIS A 111 9.36 -6.37 -11.25
CA HIS A 111 8.67 -5.59 -12.27
C HIS A 111 8.81 -4.07 -12.03
N LEU A 112 9.10 -3.30 -13.09
CA LEU A 112 9.34 -1.85 -12.99
C LEU A 112 8.14 -1.05 -12.46
N MET A 113 6.92 -1.55 -12.68
CA MET A 113 5.71 -0.93 -12.16
C MET A 113 5.42 -1.29 -10.70
N SER A 114 6.13 -2.27 -10.14
CA SER A 114 5.89 -2.78 -8.77
C SER A 114 4.42 -3.12 -8.47
N PRO A 115 3.80 -4.09 -9.18
CA PRO A 115 2.44 -4.53 -8.89
C PRO A 115 2.23 -4.84 -7.41
N VAL A 116 1.10 -4.42 -6.85
CA VAL A 116 0.81 -4.54 -5.42
C VAL A 116 -0.10 -5.74 -5.17
N TYR A 117 0.23 -6.49 -4.13
CA TYR A 117 -0.50 -7.65 -3.67
C TYR A 117 -0.82 -7.53 -2.19
N ALA A 118 -1.79 -8.33 -1.74
CA ALA A 118 -2.10 -8.49 -0.33
C ALA A 118 -2.28 -9.96 0.07
N GLY A 119 -1.93 -10.27 1.31
CA GLY A 119 -2.17 -11.57 1.94
C GLY A 119 -2.89 -11.40 3.27
N ARG A 120 -3.82 -12.30 3.59
CA ARG A 120 -4.52 -12.30 4.88
C ARG A 120 -3.96 -13.40 5.79
N PRO A 121 -3.91 -13.17 7.11
CA PRO A 121 -3.61 -14.24 8.05
C PRO A 121 -4.56 -15.44 7.84
N GLY A 122 -3.98 -16.62 7.66
CA GLY A 122 -4.71 -17.88 7.48
C GLY A 122 -5.36 -18.11 6.11
N ASP A 123 -5.29 -17.14 5.18
CA ASP A 123 -5.68 -17.37 3.77
C ASP A 123 -4.42 -17.77 2.98
N PRO A 124 -4.39 -18.95 2.34
CA PRO A 124 -3.23 -19.35 1.54
C PRO A 124 -3.05 -18.54 0.25
N ASN A 125 -4.04 -17.71 -0.13
CA ASN A 125 -4.01 -16.96 -1.39
C ASN A 125 -3.49 -15.53 -1.21
N PHE A 126 -2.70 -15.08 -2.18
CA PHE A 126 -2.40 -13.67 -2.38
C PHE A 126 -3.31 -13.03 -3.42
N TYR A 127 -3.65 -11.77 -3.21
CA TYR A 127 -4.60 -11.00 -4.01
C TYR A 127 -3.89 -9.84 -4.67
N GLN A 128 -3.83 -9.82 -6.00
CA GLN A 128 -3.33 -8.65 -6.71
C GLN A 128 -4.29 -7.48 -6.54
N LEU A 129 -3.81 -6.40 -5.94
CA LEU A 129 -4.58 -5.18 -5.69
C LEU A 129 -4.44 -4.16 -6.82
N SER A 130 -3.31 -4.16 -7.52
CA SER A 130 -3.06 -3.25 -8.65
C SER A 130 -1.99 -3.79 -9.60
N ASN A 131 -1.89 -3.19 -10.79
CA ASN A 131 -0.77 -3.47 -11.70
C ASN A 131 0.46 -2.61 -11.41
N SER A 132 0.32 -1.59 -10.58
CA SER A 132 1.43 -0.72 -10.19
C SER A 132 1.24 -0.09 -8.82
N LEU A 133 2.35 0.33 -8.20
CA LEU A 133 2.33 1.06 -6.95
C LEU A 133 1.62 2.42 -7.10
N THR A 134 1.80 3.07 -8.26
CA THR A 134 1.07 4.28 -8.65
C THR A 134 -0.44 4.06 -8.64
N GLU A 135 -0.95 2.99 -9.29
CA GLU A 135 -2.39 2.69 -9.32
C GLU A 135 -2.94 2.46 -7.90
N PHE A 136 -2.19 1.69 -7.10
CA PHE A 136 -2.57 1.39 -5.73
C PHE A 136 -2.72 2.67 -4.89
N PHE A 137 -1.73 3.55 -4.92
CA PHE A 137 -1.81 4.80 -4.16
C PHE A 137 -2.85 5.78 -4.72
N MET A 138 -3.05 5.86 -6.04
CA MET A 138 -4.14 6.65 -6.61
C MET A 138 -5.51 6.18 -6.11
N PHE A 139 -5.74 4.87 -6.09
CA PHE A 139 -6.94 4.29 -5.50
C PHE A 139 -7.03 4.64 -4.01
N TYR A 140 -5.96 4.40 -3.24
CA TYR A 140 -5.96 4.59 -1.79
C TYR A 140 -6.22 6.04 -1.37
N ILE A 141 -5.65 7.00 -2.10
CA ILE A 141 -5.91 8.44 -1.92
C ILE A 141 -7.40 8.74 -2.14
N ALA A 142 -7.96 8.29 -3.27
CA ALA A 142 -9.37 8.54 -3.60
C ALA A 142 -10.31 7.89 -2.58
N PHE A 143 -9.98 6.67 -2.16
CA PHE A 143 -10.71 5.91 -1.16
C PHE A 143 -10.67 6.59 0.21
N THR A 144 -9.51 7.05 0.66
CA THR A 144 -9.37 7.79 1.92
C THR A 144 -10.15 9.10 1.88
N LYS A 145 -10.08 9.86 0.78
CA LYS A 145 -10.85 11.10 0.60
C LYS A 145 -12.35 10.86 0.64
N MET A 146 -12.83 9.82 -0.05
CA MET A 146 -14.24 9.42 -0.03
C MET A 146 -14.71 9.21 1.41
N GLN A 147 -13.97 8.45 2.21
CA GLN A 147 -14.30 8.15 3.60
C GLN A 147 -14.25 9.37 4.53
N GLN A 148 -13.44 10.39 4.22
CA GLN A 148 -13.44 11.64 4.99
C GLN A 148 -14.62 12.56 4.67
N THR A 149 -15.14 12.48 3.45
CA THR A 149 -16.17 13.42 2.96
C THR A 149 -17.60 12.88 3.05
N ARG A 150 -17.76 11.59 3.36
CA ARG A 150 -19.05 10.92 3.35
C ARG A 150 -19.19 10.00 4.56
N GLU A 151 -20.30 10.16 5.27
CA GLU A 151 -20.79 9.14 6.20
C GLU A 151 -21.59 8.11 5.41
N PHE A 152 -21.31 6.83 5.64
CA PHE A 152 -22.04 5.74 5.01
C PHE A 152 -23.10 5.22 5.97
N GLU A 153 -24.36 5.24 5.55
CA GLU A 153 -25.45 4.75 6.40
C GLU A 153 -25.48 3.22 6.47
N THR A 154 -24.92 2.56 5.43
CA THR A 154 -24.89 1.10 5.33
C THR A 154 -23.58 0.58 4.75
N SER A 155 -23.22 -0.66 5.09
CA SER A 155 -22.09 -1.36 4.48
C SER A 155 -22.28 -1.56 2.96
N THR A 156 -23.52 -1.76 2.49
CA THR A 156 -23.84 -1.92 1.07
C THR A 156 -23.47 -0.68 0.25
N GLU A 157 -23.82 0.51 0.75
CA GLU A 157 -23.45 1.77 0.11
C GLU A 157 -21.93 1.95 0.06
N TYR A 158 -21.26 1.69 1.20
CA TYR A 158 -19.81 1.74 1.30
C TYR A 158 -19.11 0.81 0.29
N PHE A 159 -19.57 -0.44 0.17
CA PHE A 159 -18.99 -1.41 -0.76
C PHE A 159 -19.27 -1.04 -2.23
N ALA A 160 -20.45 -0.49 -2.54
CA ALA A 160 -20.78 -0.04 -3.89
C ALA A 160 -19.85 1.11 -4.34
N GLU A 161 -19.65 2.12 -3.49
CA GLU A 161 -18.76 3.24 -3.78
C GLU A 161 -17.29 2.79 -3.86
N THR A 162 -16.87 1.90 -2.96
CA THR A 162 -15.53 1.29 -3.03
C THR A 162 -15.32 0.54 -4.35
N SER A 163 -16.32 -0.21 -4.81
CA SER A 163 -16.28 -0.90 -6.12
C SER A 163 -16.14 0.08 -7.28
N ILE A 164 -16.82 1.22 -7.25
CA ILE A 164 -16.70 2.28 -8.28
C ILE A 164 -15.27 2.84 -8.31
N LEU A 165 -14.66 3.08 -7.13
CA LEU A 165 -13.28 3.54 -7.06
C LEU A 165 -12.29 2.50 -7.60
N ILE A 166 -12.49 1.22 -7.29
CA ILE A 166 -11.66 0.14 -7.86
C ILE A 166 -11.76 0.15 -9.39
N GLU A 167 -12.97 0.25 -9.95
CA GLU A 167 -13.16 0.28 -11.41
C GLU A 167 -12.53 1.50 -12.09
N LYS A 168 -12.46 2.62 -11.37
CA LYS A 168 -11.91 3.89 -11.86
C LYS A 168 -10.38 3.93 -11.83
N TYR A 169 -9.75 3.39 -10.79
CA TYR A 169 -8.32 3.57 -10.52
C TYR A 169 -7.47 2.33 -10.73
N ILE A 170 -8.06 1.13 -10.66
CA ILE A 170 -7.32 -0.13 -10.77
C ILE A 170 -7.51 -0.72 -12.17
N SER A 171 -6.41 -1.20 -12.76
CA SER A 171 -6.44 -1.88 -14.05
C SER A 171 -7.36 -3.12 -14.07
N LYS A 172 -8.05 -3.33 -15.19
CA LYS A 172 -9.14 -4.31 -15.35
C LYS A 172 -8.80 -5.75 -14.93
N ASN A 173 -7.56 -6.19 -15.18
CA ASN A 173 -7.08 -7.52 -14.79
C ASN A 173 -6.96 -7.71 -13.27
N SER A 174 -6.76 -6.63 -12.51
CA SER A 174 -6.61 -6.65 -11.04
C SER A 174 -7.90 -6.26 -10.30
N GLN A 175 -8.92 -5.74 -10.98
CA GLN A 175 -10.17 -5.30 -10.34
C GLN A 175 -10.90 -6.43 -9.59
N ASN A 176 -10.96 -7.63 -10.16
CA ASN A 176 -11.69 -8.75 -9.54
C ASN A 176 -11.00 -9.22 -8.25
N THR A 177 -9.67 -9.33 -8.26
CA THR A 177 -8.88 -9.72 -7.08
C THR A 177 -8.88 -8.62 -6.02
N ALA A 178 -8.78 -7.35 -6.43
CA ALA A 178 -8.90 -6.20 -5.53
C ALA A 178 -10.27 -6.16 -4.84
N LYS A 179 -11.37 -6.35 -5.59
CA LYS A 179 -12.73 -6.44 -5.02
C LYS A 179 -12.87 -7.61 -4.05
N LYS A 180 -12.32 -8.78 -4.41
CA LYS A 180 -12.34 -9.95 -3.54
C LYS A 180 -11.64 -9.68 -2.20
N PHE A 181 -10.57 -8.90 -2.21
CA PHE A 181 -9.82 -8.56 -1.01
C PHE A 181 -10.36 -7.34 -0.24
N LEU A 182 -11.02 -6.37 -0.88
CA LEU A 182 -11.45 -5.14 -0.20
C LEU A 182 -12.92 -5.18 0.24
N LEU A 183 -13.74 -6.08 -0.31
CA LEU A 183 -15.19 -6.12 -0.09
C LEU A 183 -15.68 -7.36 0.67
N HIS A 184 -14.78 -8.22 1.15
CA HIS A 184 -15.09 -9.46 1.86
C HIS A 184 -14.21 -9.65 3.09
#